data_AF-A0A1L7UMS1-F1
#
_entry.id   AF-A0A1L7UMS1-F1
#
_cell.length_a   1.000
_cell.length_b   1.000
_cell.length_c   1.000
_cell.angle_alpha   90.00
_cell.angle_beta   90.00
_cell.angle_gamma   90.00
#
_symmetry.space_group_name_H-M   'P 1'
#
loop_
_entity.id
_entity.type
_entity.pdbx_description
1 polymer ?
#
loop_
_entity_poly.entity_id
_entity_poly.type
_entity_poly.pdbx_seq_one_letter_code
_entity_poly.pdbx_strand_id
1 'polypeptide(L)'
;MRFATFGMLTLLPAFGLAKDCGIFYEWAGTSQLDVWRDLRAASMCNDVGGRMANDEVGLRNGNEVYRCAVCRNARGGTKDYTRTVMQGNTQITYSVRCGWFGKGKCSA
;
A
#
# COMPACT_ATOMS: atom_id res chain seq x y z
N MET A 1 23.38 -21.43 -46.69
CA MET A 1 23.56 -19.99 -46.39
C MET A 1 22.26 -19.54 -45.70
N ARG A 2 22.23 -19.52 -44.37
CA ARG A 2 22.47 -18.37 -43.47
C ARG A 2 21.38 -17.28 -43.52
N PHE A 3 20.61 -17.22 -42.43
CA PHE A 3 19.95 -16.08 -41.76
C PHE A 3 18.87 -15.32 -42.56
N ALA A 4 17.76 -14.84 -41.99
CA ALA A 4 17.61 -14.28 -40.66
C ALA A 4 16.17 -14.41 -40.13
N THR A 5 16.10 -14.81 -38.86
CA THR A 5 14.97 -14.69 -37.95
C THR A 5 14.65 -13.20 -37.73
N PHE A 6 13.52 -12.70 -38.24
CA PHE A 6 12.99 -11.40 -37.81
C PHE A 6 12.07 -11.62 -36.60
N GLY A 7 12.69 -11.73 -35.42
CA GLY A 7 11.98 -11.64 -34.16
C GLY A 7 11.50 -10.21 -33.97
N MET A 8 10.20 -9.99 -34.09
CA MET A 8 9.56 -8.72 -33.80
C MET A 8 9.57 -8.53 -32.27
N LEU A 9 10.56 -7.80 -31.77
CA LEU A 9 10.66 -7.44 -30.36
C LEU A 9 9.57 -6.40 -30.05
N THR A 10 8.45 -6.86 -29.48
CA THR A 10 7.43 -5.97 -28.93
C THR A 10 7.95 -5.37 -27.63
N LEU A 11 8.53 -4.17 -27.73
CA LEU A 11 8.71 -3.27 -26.60
C LEU A 11 7.32 -2.82 -26.14
N LEU A 12 6.69 -3.61 -25.28
CA LEU A 12 5.54 -3.12 -24.51
C LEU A 12 6.03 -1.91 -23.69
N PRO A 13 5.44 -0.72 -23.87
CA PRO A 13 5.68 0.35 -22.92
C PRO A 13 5.15 -0.16 -21.59
N ALA A 14 6.07 -0.42 -20.65
CA ALA A 14 5.70 -0.59 -19.26
C ALA A 14 5.12 0.74 -18.81
N PHE A 15 3.82 0.93 -19.03
CA PHE A 15 3.06 1.98 -18.39
C PHE A 15 3.35 1.82 -16.91
N GLY A 16 4.16 2.72 -16.36
CA GLY A 16 4.22 2.95 -14.93
C GLY A 16 2.89 3.55 -14.52
N LEU A 17 1.82 2.75 -14.60
CA LEU A 17 0.52 3.09 -14.08
C LEU A 17 0.76 3.40 -12.60
N ALA A 18 0.34 4.59 -12.19
CA ALA A 18 0.26 4.91 -10.78
C ALA A 18 -0.54 3.78 -10.14
N LYS A 19 0.10 3.06 -9.24
CA LYS A 19 -0.50 1.89 -8.60
C LYS A 19 -1.01 2.30 -7.24
N ASP A 20 -2.08 1.67 -6.82
CA ASP A 20 -2.56 1.86 -5.46
C ASP A 20 -1.74 0.97 -4.53
N CYS A 21 -1.66 1.33 -3.25
CA CYS A 21 -1.02 0.49 -2.25
C CYS A 21 -1.91 0.38 -1.02
N GLY A 22 -2.19 -0.85 -0.61
CA GLY A 22 -2.80 -1.16 0.68
C GLY A 22 -1.73 -1.17 1.77
N ILE A 23 -1.97 -0.41 2.83
CA ILE A 23 -1.15 -0.35 4.05
C ILE A 23 -1.92 -1.09 5.13
N PHE A 24 -1.47 -2.28 5.49
CA PHE A 24 -2.15 -3.18 6.42
C PHE A 24 -1.48 -3.13 7.78
N TYR A 25 -2.29 -3.05 8.83
CA TYR A 25 -1.85 -2.96 10.22
C TYR A 25 -2.95 -3.46 11.17
N GLU A 26 -2.60 -3.63 12.44
CA GLU A 26 -3.52 -4.06 13.49
C GLU A 26 -3.89 -2.89 14.40
N TRP A 27 -5.16 -2.82 14.79
CA TRP A 27 -5.63 -2.02 15.91
C TRP A 27 -5.57 -2.82 17.20
N ALA A 28 -5.36 -2.13 18.31
CA ALA A 28 -5.24 -2.73 19.64
C ALA A 28 -6.41 -2.33 20.53
N GLY A 29 -7.38 -1.55 20.02
CA GLY A 29 -8.52 -1.06 20.79
C GLY A 29 -8.12 0.01 21.81
N THR A 30 -6.99 0.69 21.59
CA THR A 30 -6.48 1.74 22.47
C THR A 30 -6.65 3.07 21.74
N SER A 31 -7.62 3.89 22.16
CA SER A 31 -8.17 4.96 21.31
C SER A 31 -7.13 5.95 20.76
N GLN A 32 -6.09 6.30 21.52
CA GLN A 32 -5.04 7.21 21.06
C GLN A 32 -3.98 6.54 20.18
N LEU A 33 -3.68 5.26 20.43
CA LEU A 33 -2.71 4.50 19.64
C LEU A 33 -3.28 4.17 18.26
N ASP A 34 -4.57 3.86 18.19
CA ASP A 34 -5.26 3.56 16.94
C ASP A 34 -5.32 4.80 16.03
N VAL A 35 -5.59 5.99 16.58
CA VAL A 35 -5.48 7.25 15.83
C VAL A 35 -4.06 7.49 15.32
N TRP A 36 -3.04 7.22 16.15
CA TRP A 36 -1.65 7.34 15.70
C TRP A 36 -1.33 6.35 14.57
N ARG A 37 -1.88 5.13 14.62
CA ARG A 37 -1.65 4.13 13.59
C ARG A 37 -2.18 4.57 12.23
N ASP A 38 -3.35 5.18 12.22
CA ASP A 38 -4.00 5.74 11.04
C ASP A 38 -3.17 6.90 10.47
N LEU A 39 -2.72 7.82 11.32
CA LEU A 39 -1.81 8.91 10.93
C LEU A 39 -0.47 8.39 10.40
N ARG A 40 0.04 7.30 10.97
CA ARG A 40 1.28 6.67 10.50
C ARG A 40 1.09 6.04 9.12
N ALA A 41 -0.03 5.38 8.87
CA ALA A 41 -0.38 4.88 7.54
C ALA A 41 -0.47 6.03 6.52
N ALA A 42 -1.04 7.18 6.90
CA ALA A 42 -1.07 8.39 6.07
C ALA A 42 0.33 8.89 5.72
N SER A 43 1.22 8.96 6.71
CA SER A 43 2.63 9.32 6.51
C SER A 43 3.32 8.36 5.53
N MET A 44 3.09 7.04 5.68
CA MET A 44 3.68 6.05 4.78
C MET A 44 3.16 6.17 3.35
N CYS A 45 1.89 6.57 3.16
CA CYS A 45 1.35 6.86 1.83
C CYS A 45 2.06 8.06 1.17
N ASN A 46 2.34 9.11 1.94
CA ASN A 46 3.10 10.26 1.45
C ASN A 46 4.55 9.89 1.10
N ASP A 47 5.19 9.03 1.89
CA ASP A 47 6.57 8.57 1.64
C ASP A 47 6.71 7.86 0.28
N VAL A 48 5.67 7.11 -0.14
CA VAL A 48 5.63 6.43 -1.45
C VAL A 48 5.09 7.32 -2.58
N GLY A 49 4.85 8.60 -2.30
CA GLY A 49 4.39 9.61 -3.25
C GLY A 49 2.92 9.48 -3.66
N GLY A 50 2.12 8.72 -2.91
CA GLY A 50 0.69 8.60 -3.17
C GLY A 50 -0.14 9.62 -2.40
N ARG A 51 -1.46 9.48 -2.49
CA ARG A 51 -2.46 10.31 -1.81
C ARG A 51 -3.50 9.41 -1.16
N MET A 52 -3.87 9.73 0.07
CA MET A 52 -4.88 8.98 0.81
C MET A 52 -6.03 9.90 1.16
N ALA A 53 -7.24 9.49 0.83
CA ALA A 53 -8.44 10.19 1.24
C ALA A 53 -8.84 9.74 2.66
N ASN A 54 -9.57 10.59 3.38
CA ASN A 54 -9.99 10.30 4.76
C ASN A 54 -10.95 9.10 4.85
N ASP A 55 -11.64 8.75 3.77
CA ASP A 55 -12.50 7.56 3.66
C ASP A 55 -11.73 6.28 3.28
N GLU A 56 -10.41 6.37 3.10
CA GLU A 56 -9.52 5.26 2.74
C GLU A 56 -8.56 4.90 3.89
N VAL A 57 -8.81 5.35 5.13
CA VAL A 57 -8.00 5.02 6.31
C VAL A 57 -8.84 4.31 7.37
N GLY A 58 -8.23 3.42 8.15
CA GLY A 58 -8.93 2.67 9.21
C GLY A 58 -10.00 1.71 8.67
N LEU A 59 -9.87 1.27 7.42
CA LEU A 59 -10.82 0.35 6.78
C LEU A 59 -10.73 -1.03 7.45
N ARG A 60 -11.87 -1.69 7.66
CA ARG A 60 -11.91 -3.05 8.21
C ARG A 60 -11.35 -4.06 7.21
N ASN A 61 -10.41 -4.89 7.66
CA ASN A 61 -9.81 -5.96 6.85
C ASN A 61 -10.12 -7.35 7.44
N GLY A 62 -11.34 -7.84 7.21
CA GLY A 62 -11.81 -9.08 7.86
C GLY A 62 -12.20 -8.83 9.32
N ASN A 63 -11.46 -9.41 10.26
CA ASN A 63 -11.77 -9.30 11.70
C ASN A 63 -11.60 -7.87 12.24
N GLU A 64 -12.22 -7.57 13.39
CA GLU A 64 -12.24 -6.22 13.96
C GLU A 64 -10.87 -5.66 14.34
N VAL A 65 -9.84 -6.50 14.47
CA VAL A 65 -8.46 -6.12 14.82
C VAL A 65 -7.69 -5.63 13.58
N TYR A 66 -7.90 -6.25 12.43
CA TYR A 66 -7.13 -5.92 11.23
C TYR A 66 -7.72 -4.71 10.51
N ARG A 67 -6.83 -3.81 10.14
CA ARG A 67 -7.15 -2.59 9.43
C ARG A 67 -6.30 -2.45 8.20
N CYS A 68 -6.80 -1.68 7.25
CA CYS A 68 -5.98 -1.19 6.17
C CYS A 68 -6.23 0.29 5.90
N ALA A 69 -5.30 0.88 5.17
CA ALA A 69 -5.49 2.14 4.50
C ALA A 69 -5.10 2.01 3.04
N VAL A 70 -5.81 2.66 2.12
CA VAL A 70 -5.53 2.60 0.68
C VAL A 70 -4.90 3.90 0.22
N CYS A 71 -3.64 3.81 -0.16
CA CYS A 71 -2.87 4.88 -0.76
C CYS A 71 -3.07 4.87 -2.28
N ARG A 72 -3.65 5.94 -2.84
CA ARG A 72 -3.90 6.07 -4.27
C ARG A 72 -2.72 6.70 -4.99
N ASN A 73 -2.52 6.31 -6.25
CA ASN A 73 -1.50 6.91 -7.12
C ASN A 73 -0.08 6.88 -6.54
N ALA A 74 0.30 5.79 -5.86
CA ALA A 74 1.67 5.63 -5.39
C ALA A 74 2.64 5.56 -6.59
N ARG A 75 3.89 5.96 -6.34
CA ARG A 75 4.95 5.92 -7.35
C ARG A 75 5.09 4.51 -7.93
N GLY A 76 5.13 4.38 -9.25
CA GLY A 76 5.16 3.05 -9.92
C GLY A 76 6.29 2.13 -9.46
N GLY A 77 7.44 2.69 -9.07
CA GLY A 77 8.59 1.94 -8.54
C GLY A 77 8.46 1.45 -7.08
N THR A 78 7.41 1.83 -6.35
CA THR A 78 7.22 1.43 -4.95
C THR A 78 7.04 -0.07 -4.84
N LYS A 79 7.95 -0.79 -4.20
CA LYS A 79 7.82 -2.25 -4.03
C LYS A 79 6.97 -2.58 -2.82
N ASP A 80 6.52 -3.82 -2.74
CA ASP A 80 5.94 -4.35 -1.52
C ASP A 80 7.02 -4.42 -0.43
N TYR A 81 6.68 -4.02 0.78
CA TYR A 81 7.58 -4.10 1.92
C TYR A 81 6.80 -4.26 3.22
N THR A 82 7.51 -4.61 4.29
CA THR A 82 6.97 -4.63 5.64
C THR A 82 7.90 -3.81 6.52
N ARG A 83 7.32 -2.94 7.34
CA ARG A 83 8.07 -2.08 8.26
C ARG A 83 7.44 -2.16 9.63
N THR A 84 8.29 -2.38 10.62
CA THR A 84 7.88 -2.35 12.01
C THR A 84 8.31 -1.03 12.64
N VAL A 85 7.40 -0.39 13.36
CA VAL A 85 7.59 0.91 14.01
C VAL A 85 7.29 0.76 15.49
N MET A 86 8.12 1.38 16.33
CA MET A 86 7.91 1.44 17.77
C MET A 86 7.20 2.74 18.14
N GLN A 87 6.17 2.65 18.96
CA GLN A 87 5.56 3.80 19.63
C GLN A 87 5.51 3.51 21.13
N GLY A 88 6.33 4.21 21.91
CA GLY A 88 6.58 3.83 23.29
C GLY A 88 7.13 2.40 23.36
N ASN A 89 6.45 1.53 24.11
CA ASN A 89 6.80 0.11 24.26
C ASN A 89 6.02 -0.82 23.31
N THR A 90 5.18 -0.28 22.42
CA THR A 90 4.36 -1.09 21.52
C THR A 90 5.02 -1.18 20.15
N GLN A 91 5.19 -2.42 19.69
CA GLN A 91 5.67 -2.74 18.35
C GLN A 91 4.49 -2.86 17.39
N ILE A 92 4.51 -2.11 16.29
CA ILE A 92 3.42 -2.07 15.31
C ILE A 92 4.00 -2.39 13.94
N THR A 93 3.48 -3.44 13.31
CA THR A 93 3.92 -3.87 11.98
C THR A 93 2.97 -3.36 10.91
N TYR A 94 3.52 -2.70 9.90
CA TYR A 94 2.83 -2.26 8.71
C TYR A 94 3.31 -3.07 7.52
N SER A 95 2.38 -3.65 6.77
CA SER A 95 2.66 -4.29 5.50
C SER A 95 2.12 -3.44 4.36
N VAL A 96 2.96 -3.08 3.40
CA VAL A 96 2.57 -2.34 2.21
C VAL A 96 2.54 -3.31 1.03
N ARG A 97 1.40 -3.40 0.36
CA ARG A 97 1.22 -4.20 -0.85
C ARG A 97 0.64 -3.31 -1.93
N CYS A 98 1.30 -3.25 -3.08
CA CYS A 98 0.90 -2.39 -4.18
C CYS A 98 0.26 -3.19 -5.30
N GLY A 99 -0.86 -2.68 -5.80
CA GLY A 99 -1.70 -3.33 -6.79
C GLY A 99 -2.87 -2.44 -7.17
N TRP A 100 -3.96 -3.05 -7.62
CA TRP A 100 -5.24 -2.38 -7.72
C TRP A 100 -5.99 -2.57 -6.39
N PHE A 101 -6.75 -1.60 -5.92
CA PHE A 101 -7.56 -1.75 -4.70
C PHE A 101 -8.94 -1.15 -4.95
N GLY A 102 -10.01 -1.84 -4.51
CA GLY A 102 -11.36 -1.27 -4.58
C GLY A 102 -11.50 0.00 -3.75
N LYS A 103 -12.41 0.91 -4.10
CA LYS A 103 -12.70 2.09 -3.27
C LYS A 103 -13.23 1.67 -1.90
N GLY A 104 -12.61 2.15 -0.82
CA GLY A 104 -13.02 1.85 0.55
C GLY A 104 -12.89 0.38 0.93
N LYS A 105 -12.01 -0.37 0.25
CA LYS A 105 -11.83 -1.81 0.48
C LYS A 105 -10.36 -2.18 0.59
N CYS A 106 -10.06 -3.07 1.53
CA CYS A 106 -8.73 -3.65 1.73
C CYS A 106 -8.37 -4.75 0.74
N SER A 107 -9.33 -5.20 -0.08
CA SER A 107 -9.11 -6.20 -1.11
C SER A 107 -8.60 -5.56 -2.40
N ALA A 108 -7.52 -6.12 -2.92
CA ALA A 108 -7.06 -5.90 -4.27
C ALA A 108 -7.88 -6.69 -5.28
#